data_AF-U4QGA2-F1
#
_entry.id   AF-U4QGA2-F1
#
_cell.length_a   1.000
_cell.length_b   1.000
_cell.length_c   1.000
_cell.angle_alpha   90.00
_cell.angle_beta   90.00
_cell.angle_gamma   90.00
#
_symmetry.space_group_name_H-M   'P 1'
#
loop_
_entity.id
_entity.type
_entity.pdbx_description
1 polymer ?
#
loop_
_entity_poly.entity_id
_entity_poly.type
_entity_poly.pdbx_seq_one_letter_code
_entity_poly.pdbx_strand_id
1 'polypeptide(L)' 'MLKFENPDFSGSASFASFDDLLDEIGKIAQKQQVVFVIDEYPYLAESYPGFSSLLQKYIDRNFLHSNLLLVLCGSSMS' A
#
# COMPACT_ATOMS: atom_id res chain seq x y z
N MET A 1 -5.22 -6.83 20.29
CA MET A 1 -4.02 -6.07 19.89
C MET A 1 -3.73 -6.48 18.45
N LEU A 2 -4.07 -5.63 17.48
CA LEU A 2 -3.82 -5.93 16.06
C LEU A 2 -2.31 -5.86 15.84
N LYS A 3 -1.68 -7.02 15.62
CA LYS A 3 -0.28 -7.11 15.24
C LYS A 3 -0.21 -7.01 13.73
N PHE A 4 0.32 -5.91 13.22
CA PHE A 4 0.55 -5.68 11.78
C PHE A 4 1.95 -6.10 11.34
N GLU A 5 2.63 -6.94 12.13
CA GLU A 5 3.94 -7.48 11.79
C GLU A 5 3.76 -8.82 11.06
N ASN A 6 4.35 -8.93 9.88
CA ASN A 6 4.51 -10.21 9.21
C ASN A 6 5.58 -11.03 9.98
N PRO A 7 5.21 -12.13 10.66
CA PRO A 7 6.14 -12.89 11.49
C PRO A 7 7.27 -13.56 10.69
N ASP A 8 7.11 -13.69 9.36
CA ASP A 8 8.12 -14.24 8.47
C ASP A 8 9.09 -13.18 7.90
N PHE A 9 8.87 -11.90 8.19
CA PHE A 9 9.70 -10.80 7.67
C PHE A 9 10.90 -10.56 8.60
N SER A 10 12.04 -11.17 8.27
CA SER A 10 13.31 -11.06 9.02
C SER A 10 14.16 -9.83 8.61
N GLY A 11 13.55 -8.74 8.14
CA GLY A 11 14.23 -7.52 7.70
C GLY A 11 13.81 -6.28 8.49
N SER A 12 14.61 -5.22 8.45
CA SER A 12 14.09 -3.88 8.76
C SER A 12 13.04 -3.52 7.70
N ALA A 13 11.90 -2.94 8.08
CA ALA A 13 10.85 -2.48 7.15
C ALA A 13 11.32 -1.25 6.33
N SER A 14 12.40 -1.43 5.57
CA SER A 14 13.02 -0.45 4.70
C SER A 14 12.95 -0.99 3.28
N PHE A 15 12.16 -0.35 2.45
CA PHE A 15 12.02 -0.67 1.04
C PHE A 15 12.87 0.29 0.22
N ALA A 16 13.53 -0.22 -0.83
CA ALA A 16 14.34 0.61 -1.71
C ALA A 16 13.49 1.49 -2.63
N SER A 17 12.23 1.09 -2.88
CA SER A 17 11.28 1.83 -3.71
C SER A 17 9.83 1.59 -3.29
N PHE A 18 8.91 2.42 -3.80
CA PHE A 18 7.47 2.20 -3.65
C PHE A 18 6.98 0.96 -4.42
N ASP A 19 7.61 0.57 -5.54
CA ASP A 19 7.31 -0.69 -6.23
C ASP A 19 7.56 -1.88 -5.28
N ASP A 20 8.70 -1.90 -4.57
CA ASP A 20 9.04 -2.99 -3.64
C ASP A 20 8.04 -3.07 -2.48
N LEU A 21 7.65 -1.91 -1.94
CA LEU A 21 6.65 -1.81 -0.87
C LEU A 21 5.29 -2.36 -1.33
N LEU A 22 4.80 -1.90 -2.49
CA LEU A 22 3.47 -2.28 -2.99
C LEU A 22 3.43 -3.76 -3.41
N ASP A 23 4.54 -4.30 -3.92
CA ASP A 23 4.65 -5.73 -4.24
C ASP A 23 4.57 -6.61 -2.98
N GLU A 24 5.30 -6.25 -1.92
CA GLU A 24 5.23 -6.98 -0.65
C GLU A 24 3.85 -6.89 0.01
N ILE A 25 3.22 -5.71 0.01
CA ILE A 25 1.83 -5.56 0.48
C ILE A 25 0.90 -6.51 -0.30
N GLY A 26 1.06 -6.57 -1.63
CA GLY A 26 0.30 -7.48 -2.47
C GLY A 26 0.50 -8.95 -2.10
N LYS A 27 1.73 -9.39 -1.87
CA LYS A 27 2.04 -10.77 -1.44
C LYS A 27 1.41 -11.12 -0.10
N ILE A 28 1.40 -10.19 0.86
CA ILE A 28 0.76 -10.39 2.16
C ILE A 28 -0.77 -10.50 1.98
N ALA A 29 -1.35 -9.60 1.19
CA ALA A 29 -2.79 -9.58 0.91
C ALA A 29 -3.31 -10.81 0.15
N GLN A 30 -2.45 -11.53 -0.56
CA GLN A 30 -2.82 -12.82 -1.16
C GLN A 30 -3.01 -13.92 -0.11
N LYS A 31 -2.33 -13.84 1.04
CA LYS A 31 -2.34 -14.88 2.08
C LYS A 31 -3.30 -14.56 3.23
N GLN A 32 -3.55 -13.29 3.53
CA GLN A 32 -4.40 -12.86 4.63
C GLN A 32 -5.06 -11.51 4.36
N GLN A 33 -6.08 -11.18 5.16
CA GLN A 33 -6.76 -9.89 5.09
C GLN A 33 -5.84 -8.75 5.52
N VAL A 34 -5.71 -7.74 4.66
CA VAL A 34 -4.87 -6.55 4.86
C VAL A 34 -5.73 -5.31 4.70
N VAL A 35 -5.68 -4.42 5.69
CA VAL A 35 -6.22 -3.06 5.55
C VAL A 35 -5.04 -2.13 5.32
N PHE A 36 -4.93 -1.61 4.10
CA PHE A 36 -3.87 -0.67 3.72
C PHE A 36 -4.46 0.74 3.69
N VAL A 37 -4.04 1.59 4.63
CA VAL A 37 -4.53 2.97 4.75
C VAL A 37 -3.41 3.93 4.38
N ILE A 38 -3.69 4.83 3.43
CA ILE A 38 -2.83 5.97 3.12
C ILE A 38 -3.56 7.20 3.60
N ASP A 39 -3.05 7.82 4.66
CA ASP A 39 -3.54 9.12 5.12
C ASP A 39 -2.86 10.26 4.35
N GLU A 40 -3.60 11.35 4.12
CA GLU A 40 -3.19 12.47 3.27
C GLU A 40 -2.63 12.07 1.90
N TYR A 41 -3.36 11.21 1.20
CA TYR A 41 -3.02 10.78 -0.17
C TYR A 41 -2.77 11.95 -1.15
N PRO A 42 -3.54 13.07 -1.15
CA PRO A 42 -3.26 14.19 -2.04
C PRO A 42 -1.83 14.73 -1.88
N TYR A 43 -1.36 14.85 -0.65
CA TYR A 43 0.00 15.31 -0.36
C TYR A 43 1.06 14.34 -0.91
N LEU A 44 0.84 13.03 -0.77
CA LEU A 44 1.72 12.02 -1.34
C LEU A 44 1.73 12.08 -2.89
N ALA A 45 0.56 12.22 -3.51
CA ALA A 45 0.42 12.31 -4.95
C ALA A 45 1.07 13.59 -5.54
N GLU A 46 1.01 14.71 -4.82
CA GLU A 46 1.68 15.96 -5.19
C GLU A 46 3.21 15.85 -5.08
N SER A 47 3.70 15.25 -3.99
CA SER A 47 5.15 15.11 -3.72
C SER A 47 5.83 14.10 -4.66
N TYR A 48 5.12 13.06 -5.10
CA TYR A 48 5.60 12.06 -6.04
C TYR A 48 4.59 11.90 -7.17
N PRO A 49 4.70 12.67 -8.27
CA PRO A 49 3.72 12.69 -9.36
C PRO A 49 3.45 11.33 -10.02
N GLY A 50 4.39 10.38 -9.88
CA GLY A 50 4.25 9.00 -10.36
C GLY A 50 3.50 8.06 -9.42
N PHE A 51 3.25 8.44 -8.16
CA PHE A 51 2.67 7.57 -7.15
C PHE A 51 1.28 7.08 -7.56
N SER A 52 0.44 8.00 -8.03
CA SER A 52 -0.94 7.68 -8.43
C SER A 52 -0.98 6.63 -9.53
N SER A 53 -0.14 6.77 -10.56
CA SER A 53 -0.06 5.82 -11.68
C SER A 53 0.53 4.48 -11.22
N LEU A 54 1.52 4.52 -10.33
CA LEU A 54 2.10 3.34 -9.73
C LEU A 54 1.07 2.56 -8.92
N LEU A 55 0.36 3.23 -8.00
CA LEU A 55 -0.68 2.63 -7.19
C LEU A 55 -1.79 2.03 -8.06
N GLN A 56 -2.26 2.74 -9.09
CA GLN A 56 -3.24 2.22 -10.05
C GLN A 56 -2.77 0.91 -10.72
N LYS A 57 -1.51 0.85 -11.17
CA LYS A 57 -0.92 -0.38 -11.73
C LYS A 57 -0.99 -1.57 -10.75
N TYR A 58 -0.77 -1.34 -9.46
CA TYR A 58 -0.84 -2.42 -8.45
C TYR A 58 -2.27 -2.77 -8.05
N ILE A 59 -3.17 -1.78 -8.03
CA ILE A 59 -4.60 -2.01 -7.85
C ILE A 59 -5.10 -2.99 -8.91
N ASP A 60 -4.88 -2.66 -10.18
CA ASP A 60 -5.40 -3.43 -11.31
C ASP A 60 -4.80 -4.83 -11.40
N ARG A 61 -3.50 -4.97 -11.12
CA ARG A 61 -2.80 -6.25 -11.28
C ARG A 61 -3.03 -7.21 -10.11
N ASN A 62 -2.95 -6.69 -8.89
CA ASN A 62 -2.80 -7.54 -7.70
C ASN A 62 -3.86 -7.26 -6.64
N PHE A 63 -4.18 -6.00 -6.32
CA PHE A 63 -4.99 -5.71 -5.14
C PHE A 63 -6.47 -6.05 -5.34
N LEU A 64 -7.03 -5.79 -6.53
CA LEU A 64 -8.43 -6.14 -6.86
C LEU A 64 -8.74 -7.64 -6.72
N HIS A 65 -7.72 -8.49 -6.85
CA HIS A 65 -7.85 -9.94 -6.77
C HIS A 65 -7.26 -10.50 -5.46
N SER A 66 -7.12 -9.67 -4.43
CA SER A 66 -6.53 -10.04 -3.14
C SER A 66 -7.48 -9.75 -1.98
N ASN A 67 -7.07 -10.11 -0.77
CA ASN A 67 -7.77 -9.79 0.47
C ASN A 67 -7.41 -8.38 1.00
N LEU A 68 -7.12 -7.43 0.11
CA LEU A 68 -6.72 -6.07 0.46
C LEU A 68 -7.90 -5.11 0.45
N LEU A 69 -8.11 -4.42 1.56
CA LEU A 69 -8.94 -3.22 1.63
C LEU A 69 -8.03 -2.00 1.57
N LEU A 70 -8.09 -1.25 0.47
CA LEU A 70 -7.37 0.01 0.31
C LEU A 70 -8.26 1.17 0.79
N VAL A 71 -7.75 1.97 1.72
CA VAL A 71 -8.38 3.20 2.18
C VAL A 71 -7.47 4.37 1.85
N LEU A 72 -7.96 5.28 1.00
CA LEU A 72 -7.29 6.53 0.69
C LEU A 72 -8.01 7.65 1.44
N CYS A 73 -7.33 8.21 2.42
CA CYS A 73 -7.79 9.38 3.15
C CYS A 73 -7.07 10.61 2.63
N GLY A 74 -7.68 11.76 2.81
CA GLY A 74 -7.07 13.04 2.52
C GLY A 74 -8.10 14.14 2.64
N SER A 75 -7.67 15.26 3.20
CA SER A 75 -8.48 16.46 3.09
C SER A 75 -8.43 16.90 1.63
N SER A 76 -9.56 16.79 0.93
CA SER A 76 -9.74 17.59 -0.27
C SER A 76 -9.66 19.04 0.21
N MET A 77 -8.55 19.71 -0.07
CA MET A 77 -8.39 21.14 0.13
C MET A 77 -9.71 21.83 -0.23
N SER A 78 -10.40 22.33 0.80
CA SER A 78 -11.57 23.20 0.68
C SER A 78 -11.15 24.58 0.21
#